data_AF-A0A1A6G633-F1
#
_entry.id   AF-A0A1A6G633-F1
#
_cell.length_a   1.000
_cell.length_b   1.000
_cell.length_c   1.000
_cell.angle_alpha   90.00
_cell.angle_beta   90.00
_cell.angle_gamma   90.00
#
_symmetry.space_group_name_H-M   'P 1'
#
loop_
_entity.id
_entity.type
_entity.pdbx_description
1 polymer ?
#
loop_
_entity_poly.entity_id
_entity_poly.type
_entity_poly.pdbx_seq_one_letter_code
_entity_poly.pdbx_strand_id
1 'polypeptide(L)' 'YYAECHGVIYVIDSTDEERLSESKEAFEKVVSSEALDGVPILVLANKQDVEVSPTKLL' A
#
# COMPACT_ATOMS: atom_id res chain seq x y z
N TYR A 1 5.29 5.08 17.09
CA TYR A 1 4.83 5.62 15.80
C TYR A 1 3.30 5.67 15.67
N TYR A 2 2.53 4.71 16.20
CA TYR A 2 1.06 4.67 15.97
C TYR A 2 0.15 5.19 17.11
N ALA A 3 0.69 5.50 18.29
CA ALA A 3 -0.09 5.75 19.51
C ALA A 3 -1.04 6.96 19.50
N GLU A 4 -0.93 7.86 18.51
CA GLU A 4 -1.78 9.06 18.37
C GLU A 4 -2.32 9.23 16.93
N CYS A 5 -2.32 8.17 16.13
CA CYS A 5 -2.82 8.24 14.76
C CYS A 5 -4.35 8.23 14.73
N HIS A 6 -4.95 9.27 14.13
CA HIS A 6 -6.39 9.36 13.90
C HIS A 6 -6.81 8.72 12.55
N GLY A 7 -5.84 8.36 11.72
CA GLY A 7 -6.02 7.74 10.42
C GLY A 7 -4.69 7.37 9.81
N VAL A 8 -4.69 6.36 8.94
CA VAL A 8 -3.49 5.91 8.21
C VAL A 8 -3.75 6.06 6.71
N ILE A 9 -2.78 6.61 5.98
CA ILE A 9 -2.76 6.59 4.52
C ILE A 9 -1.66 5.65 4.08
N TYR A 10 -2.05 4.55 3.43
CA TYR A 10 -1.12 3.56 2.88
C TYR A 10 -1.05 3.74 1.36
N VAL A 11 0.11 4.18 0.85
CA VAL A 11 0.30 4.46 -0.58
C VAL A 11 1.05 3.32 -1.24
N ILE A 12 0.46 2.75 -2.28
CA ILE A 12 1.02 1.69 -3.10
C ILE A 12 1.43 2.29 -4.44
N ASP A 13 2.57 1.84 -4.97
CA ASP A 13 2.95 2.13 -6.35
C ASP A 13 2.23 1.17 -7.30
N SER A 14 1.23 1.64 -8.04
CA SER A 14 0.37 0.77 -8.87
C SER A 14 1.06 0.17 -10.10
N THR A 15 2.26 0.67 -10.43
CA THR A 15 3.02 0.19 -11.60
C THR A 15 3.97 -0.95 -11.26
N ASP A 16 4.18 -1.23 -9.98
CA ASP A 16 5.19 -2.17 -9.50
C ASP A 16 4.52 -3.45 -8.97
N GLU A 17 4.06 -4.28 -9.92
CA GLU A 17 3.36 -5.54 -9.61
C GLU A 17 4.25 -6.54 -8.87
N GLU A 18 5.57 -6.54 -9.16
CA GLU A 18 6.54 -7.46 -8.56
C GLU A 18 6.65 -7.23 -7.04
N ARG A 19 6.55 -5.98 -6.59
CA ARG A 19 6.62 -5.63 -5.16
C ARG A 19 5.27 -5.57 -4.46
N LEU A 20 4.17 -5.86 -5.16
CA LEU A 20 2.83 -5.79 -4.54
C LEU A 20 2.70 -6.80 -3.38
N SER A 21 3.35 -7.96 -3.51
CA SER A 21 3.41 -9.00 -2.47
C SER A 21 4.13 -8.49 -1.22
N GLU A 22 5.31 -7.88 -1.38
CA GLU A 22 6.09 -7.29 -0.28
C GLU A 22 5.32 -6.14 0.39
N SER A 23 4.65 -5.29 -0.42
CA SER A 23 3.80 -4.22 0.08
C SER A 23 2.65 -4.78 0.91
N LYS A 24 2.00 -5.85 0.47
CA LYS A 24 0.95 -6.52 1.24
C LYS A 24 1.47 -7.05 2.58
N GLU A 25 2.61 -7.71 2.61
CA GLU A 25 3.21 -8.21 3.88
C GLU A 25 3.54 -7.07 4.84
N ALA A 26 4.03 -5.94 4.33
CA ALA A 26 4.26 -4.75 5.13
C ALA A 26 2.94 -4.17 5.68
N PHE A 27 1.90 -4.12 4.86
CA PHE A 27 0.57 -3.66 5.26
C PHE A 27 -0.04 -4.55 6.35
N GLU A 28 0.11 -5.87 6.25
CA GLU A 28 -0.36 -6.82 7.27
C GLU A 28 0.25 -6.53 8.65
N LYS A 29 1.54 -6.17 8.70
CA LYS A 29 2.22 -5.77 9.95
C LYS A 29 1.72 -4.45 10.52
N VAL A 30 1.25 -3.54 9.66
CA VAL A 30 0.66 -2.27 10.08
C VAL A 30 -0.70 -2.54 10.72
N VAL A 31 -1.60 -3.23 10.02
CA VAL A 31 -2.97 -3.48 10.50
C VAL A 31 -3.04 -4.44 11.69
N SER A 32 -2.00 -5.27 11.92
CA SER A 32 -1.90 -6.11 13.11
C SER A 32 -1.55 -5.33 14.39
N SER A 33 -1.26 -4.03 14.30
CA SER A 33 -0.94 -3.21 15.47
C SER A 33 -2.20 -2.86 16.25
N GLU A 34 -2.26 -3.23 17.54
CA GLU A 34 -3.35 -2.85 18.44
C GLU A 34 -3.55 -1.33 18.53
N ALA A 35 -2.50 -0.54 18.30
CA ALA A 35 -2.57 0.92 18.29
C ALA A 35 -3.38 1.48 17.11
N LEU A 36 -3.71 0.67 16.11
CA LEU A 36 -4.52 1.03 14.95
C LEU A 36 -5.92 0.41 14.98
N ASP A 37 -6.30 -0.27 16.07
CA ASP A 37 -7.65 -0.79 16.21
C ASP A 37 -8.68 0.34 16.17
N GLY A 38 -9.72 0.19 15.34
CA GLY A 38 -10.72 1.22 15.08
C GLY A 38 -10.24 2.47 14.33
N VAL A 39 -8.95 2.59 13.99
CA VAL A 39 -8.40 3.72 13.23
C VAL A 39 -8.69 3.53 11.73
N PRO A 40 -9.30 4.50 11.03
CA PRO A 40 -9.59 4.37 9.60
C PRO A 40 -8.30 4.34 8.76
N ILE A 41 -8.30 3.47 7.74
CA ILE A 41 -7.18 3.32 6.83
C ILE A 41 -7.64 3.62 5.39
N LEU A 42 -6.95 4.53 4.73
CA LEU A 42 -7.11 4.83 3.31
C LEU A 42 -5.94 4.21 2.54
N VAL A 43 -6.25 3.34 1.57
CA VAL A 43 -5.25 2.78 0.66
C VAL A 43 -5.31 3.54 -0.67
N LEU A 44 -4.16 4.06 -1.13
CA LEU A 44 -4.03 4.79 -2.39
C LEU A 44 -3.15 4.03 -3.36
N ALA A 45 -3.71 3.57 -4.47
CA ALA A 45 -2.94 3.07 -5.61
C ALA A 45 -2.44 4.27 -6.45
N ASN A 46 -1.20 4.67 -6.23
CA ASN A 46 -0.57 5.83 -6.83
C ASN A 46 0.05 5.51 -8.20
N LYS A 47 0.31 6.55 -9.01
CA LYS A 47 0.93 6.47 -10.36
C LYS A 47 0.08 5.82 -11.46
N GLN A 48 -1.24 5.96 -11.39
CA GLN A 48 -2.17 5.44 -12.41
C GLN A 48 -2.01 6.11 -13.78
N ASP A 49 -1.28 7.22 -13.85
CA ASP A 49 -0.93 7.93 -15.07
C ASP A 49 0.17 7.25 -15.89
N VAL A 50 0.93 6.34 -15.29
CA VAL A 50 2.01 5.63 -15.98
C VAL A 50 1.41 4.50 -16.81
N GLU A 51 1.58 4.57 -18.12
CA GLU A 51 1.31 3.43 -19.00
C GLU A 51 2.28 2.29 -18.64
N VAL A 52 1.74 1.23 -18.03
CA VAL A 52 2.46 -0.03 -17.86
C VAL A 52 2.61 -0.62 -19.25
N SER A 53 3.71 -0.30 -19.92
CA SER A 53 4.01 -0.88 -21.22
C SER A 53 4.29 -2.37 -21.01
N PRO A 54 3.40 -3.28 -21.45
CA PRO A 54 3.70 -4.69 -21.36
C PRO A 54 4.86 -4.89 -22.32
N THR A 55 6.02 -5.24 -21.78
CA THR A 55 7.20 -5.61 -22.56
C THR A 55 6.74 -6.48 -23.72
N LYS A 56 6.90 -5.97 -24.93
CA LYS A 56 6.54 -6.65 -26.16
C LYS A 56 7.33 -7.95 -26.17
N LEU A 57 6.66 -9.06 -25.84
CA LEU A 57 7.14 -10.41 -26.11
C LEU A 57 7.34 -10.48 -27.63
N LEU A 58 8.59 -10.32 -28.05
CA LEU A 58 9.09 -10.75 -29.36
C LEU A 58 9.43 -12.23 -29.29
#